data_AF-A0A3N5Z6T7-F1
#
_entry.id   AF-A0A3N5Z6T7-F1
#
_cell.length_a   1.000
_cell.length_b   1.000
_cell.length_c   1.000
_cell.angle_alpha   90.00
_cell.angle_beta   90.00
_cell.angle_gamma   90.00
#
_symmetry.space_group_name_H-M   'P 1'
#
loop_
_entity.id
_entity.type
_entity.pdbx_description
1 polymer ?
#
loop_
_entity_poly.entity_id
_entity_poly.type
_entity_poly.pdbx_seq_one_letter_code
_entity_poly.pdbx_strand_id
1 'polypeptide(L)'
;MASLPEPLAGFSADNPIDLSSKEVQERLSRSAVAAFFKLAEAWYLRDESARQLLGGVSNGFFYQLKRGSKKSLDQDKLTRISLLLGIFKALN
;
A
#
# COMPACT_ATOMS: atom_id res chain seq x y z
N MET A 1 19.60 26.03 5.15
CA MET A 1 18.72 25.11 5.90
C MET A 1 17.55 24.77 5.00
N ALA A 2 17.47 23.55 4.47
CA ALA A 2 16.34 23.15 3.64
C ALA A 2 15.10 23.03 4.53
N SER A 3 14.07 23.82 4.24
CA SER A 3 12.79 23.72 4.95
C SER A 3 12.20 22.35 4.69
N LEU A 4 11.88 21.61 5.77
CA LEU A 4 11.16 20.35 5.65
C LEU A 4 9.80 20.63 4.97
N PRO A 5 9.34 19.78 4.04
CA PRO A 5 8.06 19.98 3.38
C PRO A 5 6.93 20.02 4.42
N GLU A 6 5.96 20.91 4.22
CA GLU A 6 4.80 21.01 5.12
C GLU A 6 4.12 19.64 5.29
N PRO A 7 3.65 19.32 6.51
CA PRO A 7 2.98 18.06 6.76
C PRO A 7 1.70 17.99 5.93
N LEU A 8 1.68 17.06 4.98
CA LEU A 8 0.51 16.73 4.17
C LEU A 8 -0.56 16.12 5.09
N ALA A 9 -1.60 16.89 5.42
CA ALA A 9 -2.85 16.44 6.06
C ALA A 9 -2.68 15.24 7.02
N GLY A 10 -2.02 15.47 8.16
CA GLY A 10 -1.89 14.46 9.23
C GLY A 10 -0.71 13.49 9.10
N PHE A 11 0.12 13.60 8.06
CA PHE A 11 1.42 12.95 7.97
C PHE A 11 2.52 13.95 8.30
N SER A 12 3.20 13.73 9.43
CA SER A 12 4.38 14.51 9.81
C SER A 12 5.55 13.55 9.99
N ALA A 13 6.71 13.89 9.42
CA ALA A 13 7.87 12.98 9.34
C ALA A 13 8.45 12.62 10.72
N ASP A 14 8.12 13.41 11.74
CA ASP A 14 8.46 13.27 13.16
C ASP A 14 7.56 12.27 13.92
N ASN A 15 6.41 11.85 13.36
CA ASN A 15 5.56 10.83 13.97
C ASN A 15 5.12 9.75 12.95
N PRO A 16 5.92 8.69 12.78
CA PRO A 16 5.59 7.64 11.82
C PRO A 16 4.33 6.87 12.25
N ILE A 17 3.48 6.58 11.28
CA ILE A 17 2.30 5.73 11.51
C ILE A 17 2.78 4.32 11.87
N ASP A 18 2.31 3.80 13.02
CA ASP A 18 2.57 2.42 13.43
C ASP A 18 1.71 1.42 12.63
N LEU A 19 2.31 0.80 11.61
CA LEU A 19 1.68 -0.23 10.79
C LEU A 19 1.51 -1.58 11.49
N SER A 20 2.08 -1.78 12.69
CA SER A 20 1.87 -3.00 13.49
C SER A 20 0.52 -2.97 14.21
N SER A 21 -0.02 -1.77 14.48
CA SER A 21 -1.34 -1.58 15.09
C SER A 21 -2.48 -2.12 14.23
N LYS A 22 -3.39 -2.89 14.84
CA LYS A 22 -4.57 -3.45 14.18
C LYS A 22 -5.54 -2.38 13.69
N GLU A 23 -5.75 -1.34 14.49
CA GLU A 23 -6.62 -0.22 14.11
C GLU A 23 -6.08 0.51 12.87
N VAL A 24 -4.77 0.74 12.83
CA VAL A 24 -4.11 1.33 11.67
C VAL A 24 -4.21 0.41 10.45
N GLN A 25 -3.98 -0.89 10.63
CA GLN A 25 -4.11 -1.87 9.55
C GLN A 25 -5.51 -1.82 8.93
N GLU A 26 -6.55 -1.87 9.75
CA GLU A 26 -7.95 -1.83 9.29
C GLU A 26 -8.28 -0.53 8.55
N ARG A 27 -7.89 0.61 9.15
CA ARG A 27 -8.13 1.94 8.58
C ARG A 27 -7.46 2.14 7.22
N LEU A 28 -6.21 1.70 7.08
CA LEU A 28 -5.41 1.93 5.87
C LEU A 28 -5.63 0.89 4.77
N SER A 29 -6.12 -0.30 5.11
CA SER A 29 -6.26 -1.40 4.15
C SER A 29 -7.10 -1.03 2.94
N ARG A 30 -8.23 -0.34 3.13
CA ARG A 30 -9.14 0.01 2.03
C ARG A 30 -8.45 0.91 1.00
N SER A 31 -7.79 1.98 1.44
CA SER A 31 -7.08 2.90 0.54
C SER A 31 -5.83 2.25 -0.06
N ALA A 32 -5.10 1.46 0.72
CA ALA A 32 -3.89 0.78 0.25
C ALA A 32 -4.20 -0.23 -0.86
N VAL A 33 -5.25 -1.05 -0.71
CA VAL A 33 -5.67 -1.99 -1.75
C VAL A 33 -6.06 -1.26 -3.03
N ALA A 34 -6.86 -0.19 -2.93
CA ALA A 34 -7.26 0.61 -4.09
C ALA A 34 -6.05 1.25 -4.80
N ALA A 35 -5.11 1.81 -4.03
CA ALA A 35 -3.90 2.41 -4.57
C ALA A 35 -2.99 1.37 -5.25
N PHE A 36 -2.82 0.21 -4.63
CA PHE A 36 -2.03 -0.88 -5.19
C PHE A 36 -2.55 -1.35 -6.55
N PHE A 37 -3.87 -1.56 -6.70
CA PHE A 37 -4.43 -2.01 -7.98
C PHE A 37 -4.34 -0.94 -9.07
N LYS A 38 -4.51 0.35 -8.73
CA LYS A 38 -4.28 1.46 -9.67
C LYS A 38 -2.81 1.52 -10.12
N LEU A 39 -1.88 1.32 -9.20
CA LEU A 39 -0.46 1.27 -9.52
C LEU A 39 -0.13 0.05 -10.40
N ALA A 40 -0.69 -1.12 -10.09
CA ALA A 40 -0.51 -2.32 -10.91
C ALA A 40 -1.02 -2.14 -12.34
N GLU A 41 -2.15 -1.44 -12.51
CA GLU A 41 -2.69 -1.05 -13.81
C GLU A 41 -1.76 -0.08 -14.55
N ALA A 42 -1.27 0.97 -13.86
CA ALA A 42 -0.36 1.96 -14.44
C ALA A 42 0.97 1.36 -14.94
N TRP A 43 1.44 0.29 -14.29
CA TRP A 43 2.63 -0.46 -14.70
C TRP A 43 2.33 -1.66 -15.61
N TYR A 44 1.08 -1.85 -16.03
CA TYR A 44 0.67 -2.97 -16.89
C TYR A 44 1.06 -4.35 -16.32
N LEU A 45 0.98 -4.51 -15.00
CA LEU A 45 1.36 -5.75 -14.34
C LEU A 45 0.32 -6.83 -14.58
N ARG A 46 0.81 -8.04 -14.89
CA ARG A 46 -0.01 -9.26 -14.82
C ARG A 46 -0.33 -9.58 -13.36
N ASP A 47 -1.48 -10.20 -13.12
CA ASP A 47 -1.93 -10.59 -11.77
C ASP A 47 -0.88 -11.43 -11.02
N GLU A 48 -0.13 -12.28 -11.73
CA GLU A 48 0.99 -13.03 -11.15
C GLU A 48 2.09 -12.13 -10.57
N SER A 49 2.56 -11.14 -11.35
CA SER A 49 3.60 -10.20 -10.91
C SER A 49 3.09 -9.32 -9.77
N ALA A 50 1.83 -8.86 -9.84
CA ALA A 50 1.20 -8.10 -8.77
C ALA A 50 1.15 -8.91 -7.45
N ARG A 51 0.84 -10.21 -7.49
CA ARG A 51 0.91 -11.07 -6.29
C ARG A 51 2.31 -11.15 -5.71
N GLN A 52 3.34 -11.25 -6.55
CA GLN A 52 4.73 -11.29 -6.09
C GLN A 52 5.12 -10.01 -5.36
N LEU A 53 4.66 -8.85 -5.84
CA LEU A 53 4.88 -7.56 -5.16
C LEU A 53 4.24 -7.49 -3.76
N LEU A 54 3.15 -8.23 -3.53
CA LEU A 54 2.52 -8.36 -2.21
C LEU A 54 3.15 -9.47 -1.33
N GLY A 55 4.33 -9.96 -1.67
CA GLY A 55 5.00 -11.03 -0.92
C GLY A 55 4.54 -12.44 -1.32
N GLY A 56 4.13 -12.63 -2.57
CA GLY A 56 3.77 -13.95 -3.09
C GLY A 56 2.44 -14.48 -2.56
N VAL A 57 1.47 -13.60 -2.31
CA VAL A 57 0.15 -13.98 -1.77
C VAL A 57 -0.55 -15.03 -2.64
N SER A 58 -1.37 -15.88 -2.01
CA SER A 58 -2.15 -16.89 -2.72
C SER A 58 -3.11 -16.25 -3.73
N ASN A 59 -3.44 -16.97 -4.81
CA ASN A 59 -4.43 -16.53 -5.80
C ASN A 59 -5.77 -16.19 -5.14
N GLY A 60 -6.26 -17.04 -4.24
CA GLY A 60 -7.53 -16.82 -3.55
C GLY A 60 -7.55 -15.53 -2.73
N PHE A 61 -6.46 -15.20 -2.02
CA PHE A 61 -6.35 -13.95 -1.29
C PHE A 61 -6.30 -12.74 -2.23
N PHE A 62 -5.51 -12.82 -3.30
CA PHE A 62 -5.39 -11.74 -4.28
C PHE A 62 -6.73 -11.40 -4.95
N TYR A 63 -7.47 -12.41 -5.41
CA TYR A 63 -8.78 -12.17 -6.03
C TYR A 63 -9.85 -11.70 -5.03
N GLN A 64 -9.74 -12.06 -3.74
CA GLN A 64 -10.58 -11.46 -2.69
C GLN A 64 -10.32 -9.96 -2.54
N LEU A 65 -9.05 -9.54 -2.51
CA LEU A 65 -8.70 -8.11 -2.51
C LEU A 65 -9.21 -7.40 -3.76
N LYS A 66 -9.00 -7.99 -4.95
CA LYS A 66 -9.42 -7.42 -6.24
C LYS A 66 -10.93 -7.23 -6.34
N ARG A 67 -11.72 -8.11 -5.70
CA ARG A 67 -13.19 -8.03 -5.63
C ARG A 67 -13.72 -7.08 -4.54
N GLY A 68 -12.84 -6.38 -3.82
CA GLY A 68 -13.24 -5.44 -2.78
C GLY A 68 -13.68 -6.10 -1.46
N SER A 69 -13.16 -7.28 -1.14
CA SER A 69 -13.40 -7.89 0.18
C SER A 69 -12.96 -6.97 1.33
N LYS A 70 -13.63 -7.06 2.48
CA LYS A 70 -13.25 -6.33 3.71
C LYS A 70 -12.02 -6.92 4.42
N LYS A 71 -11.15 -7.66 3.71
CA LYS A 71 -9.95 -8.24 4.31
C LYS A 71 -8.95 -7.14 4.62
N SER A 72 -8.53 -7.05 5.89
CA SER A 72 -7.43 -6.20 6.28
C SER A 72 -6.11 -6.77 5.78
N LEU A 73 -5.25 -5.89 5.27
CA LEU A 73 -3.84 -6.15 5.06
C LEU A 73 -3.12 -6.16 6.42
N ASP A 74 -2.03 -6.91 6.49
CA ASP A 74 -1.11 -6.89 7.63
C ASP A 74 0.01 -5.85 7.42
N GLN A 75 0.85 -5.70 8.43
CA GLN A 75 1.99 -4.77 8.42
C GLN A 75 2.90 -4.98 7.20
N ASP A 76 3.24 -6.22 6.85
CA ASP A 76 4.12 -6.52 5.71
C ASP A 76 3.50 -6.02 4.39
N LYS A 77 2.23 -6.32 4.12
CA LYS A 77 1.54 -5.88 2.89
C LYS A 77 1.40 -4.37 2.82
N LEU A 78 1.07 -3.71 3.94
CA LEU A 78 0.98 -2.25 3.98
C LEU A 78 2.35 -1.59 3.75
N THR A 79 3.41 -2.13 4.35
CA THR A 79 4.78 -1.66 4.14
C THR A 79 5.18 -1.79 2.68
N ARG A 80 4.95 -2.96 2.07
CA ARG A 80 5.21 -3.19 0.64
C ARG A 80 4.48 -2.20 -0.25
N ILE A 81 3.18 -2.00 -0.03
CA ILE A 81 2.40 -1.03 -0.82
C ILE A 81 2.94 0.39 -0.63
N SER A 82 3.31 0.78 0.59
CA SER A 82 3.93 2.10 0.85
C SER A 82 5.22 2.29 0.05
N LEU A 83 6.11 1.28 0.03
CA LEU A 83 7.34 1.32 -0.75
C LEU A 83 7.08 1.41 -2.25
N LEU A 84 6.11 0.63 -2.77
CA LEU A 84 5.73 0.67 -4.19
C LEU A 84 5.20 2.05 -4.59
N LEU A 85 4.35 2.66 -3.76
CA LEU A 85 3.85 4.02 -4.00
C LEU A 85 4.98 5.06 -3.96
N GLY A 86 5.95 4.89 -3.06
CA GLY A 86 7.15 5.72 -3.01
C GLY A 86 7.97 5.63 -4.30
N ILE A 87 8.19 4.41 -4.82
CA ILE A 87 8.87 4.18 -6.09
C ILE A 87 8.08 4.83 -7.25
N PHE A 88 6.77 4.61 -7.31
CA PHE A 88 5.92 5.21 -8.34
C PHE A 88 6.02 6.73 -8.35
N LYS A 89 5.91 7.37 -7.19
CA LYS A 89 6.05 8.83 -7.01
C LYS A 89 7.46 9.34 -7.35
N ALA A 90 8.51 8.54 -7.13
CA ALA A 90 9.87 8.97 -7.42
C ALA A 90 10.19 8.93 -8.94
N LEU A 91 9.47 8.10 -9.69
CA LEU A 91 9.69 7.89 -11.12
C LEU A 91 8.76 8.72 -12.02
N ASN A 92 7.73 9.38 -11.47
CA ASN A 92 6.72 10.15 -12.18
C ASN A 92 6.48 11.49 -11.49
#